data_AF-A0A5U8XJQ6-F1
#
_entry.id   AF-A0A5U8XJQ6-F1
#
_cell.length_a   1.000
_cell.length_b   1.000
_cell.length_c   1.000
_cell.angle_alpha   90.00
_cell.angle_beta   90.00
_cell.angle_gamma   90.00
#
_symmetry.space_group_name_H-M   'P 1'
#
loop_
_entity.id
_entity.type
_entity.pdbx_description
1 polymer ?
#
loop_
_entity_poly.entity_id
_entity_poly.type
_entity_poly.pdbx_seq_one_letter_code
_entity_poly.pdbx_strand_id
1 'polypeptide(L)'
;MINVYSFNAITQAMDLAKANNLKIVTCQDSPVDLLNRAASGPSLLNAAITDEEFIHRLPDELKIGAVLGEAKEVAYVKDGGHASLVPISEHEMTLRELVKMATARLSGLLDFSRNVAQPFVRSVIEQINEPAVAEVQEEWSLVPVALDSIFDAPVVQGLLKSVPNLSVASYEYDALEGLKVPDNLPVPVTGSKAYDDLIVILLNDLKTTPTELMTKAIVGGGVNPYRPESWRYVKEHVATMLLAAFYVENPWEGSGVTSTKWDVYLPRVSVANIAWLMAYLNQLNEKVKAGQTVLSIDGDAMNVYVCQEVFSAYIEQGGCAEALLGAVYTQESEDAGPVSTNIAYLLEQQNDLVAAWSRRSAVTKAAMDTDWVNTHRTNLKNSFYQQIGAAEAGHLGFAPDVARKQCSESIDKCFGRQTADITEFAIEVAARDVFGDESVGRILKAIHRGMKDGVEPDVAARDELVEYVLDWVLGSLYVE
;
A
#
# COMPACT_ATOMS: atom_id res chain seq x y z
N MET A 1 37.72 -14.16 -24.55
CA MET A 1 38.85 -14.22 -25.50
C MET A 1 38.61 -13.09 -26.51
N ILE A 2 39.42 -12.03 -26.49
CA ILE A 2 39.30 -10.91 -27.45
C ILE A 2 39.63 -11.49 -28.83
N ASN A 3 38.66 -11.49 -29.73
CA ASN A 3 38.79 -12.13 -31.04
C ASN A 3 39.12 -11.08 -32.12
N VAL A 4 39.42 -11.56 -33.32
CA VAL A 4 39.70 -10.72 -34.51
C VAL A 4 38.56 -9.73 -34.80
N TYR A 5 37.31 -10.07 -34.45
CA TYR A 5 36.16 -9.19 -34.63
C TYR A 5 36.20 -7.97 -33.70
N SER A 6 36.61 -8.14 -32.44
CA SER A 6 36.79 -7.03 -31.49
C SER A 6 37.87 -6.06 -31.97
N PHE A 7 38.97 -6.58 -32.54
CA PHE A 7 40.01 -5.74 -33.14
C PHE A 7 39.54 -5.01 -34.39
N ASN A 8 38.81 -5.68 -35.29
CA ASN A 8 38.23 -5.04 -36.48
C ASN A 8 37.22 -3.93 -36.13
N ALA A 9 36.45 -4.09 -35.05
CA ALA A 9 35.52 -3.08 -34.56
C ALA A 9 36.24 -1.83 -34.03
N ILE A 10 37.36 -2.02 -33.32
CA ILE A 10 38.23 -0.91 -32.87
C ILE A 10 38.80 -0.16 -34.08
N THR A 11 39.24 -0.86 -35.12
CA THR A 11 39.76 -0.24 -36.35
C THR A 11 38.69 0.60 -37.06
N GLN A 12 37.45 0.10 -37.19
CA GLN A 12 36.36 0.87 -37.80
C GLN A 12 35.95 2.10 -36.97
N ALA A 13 35.94 1.98 -35.64
CA ALA A 13 35.69 3.11 -34.75
C ALA A 13 36.77 4.19 -34.89
N MET A 14 38.03 3.78 -35.09
CA MET A 14 39.16 4.68 -35.35
C MET A 14 39.06 5.39 -36.70
N ASP A 15 38.65 4.69 -37.77
CA ASP A 15 38.44 5.30 -39.08
C ASP A 15 37.32 6.35 -39.05
N LEU A 16 36.24 6.07 -38.30
CA LEU A 16 35.16 7.02 -38.02
C LEU A 16 35.63 8.24 -37.21
N ALA A 17 36.45 8.04 -36.19
CA ALA A 17 37.00 9.14 -35.40
C ALA A 17 37.95 10.03 -36.23
N LYS A 18 38.80 9.43 -37.07
CA LYS A 18 39.67 10.16 -38.02
C LYS A 18 38.84 10.93 -39.05
N ALA A 19 37.82 10.31 -39.64
CA ALA A 19 36.92 10.98 -40.59
C ALA A 19 36.19 12.21 -39.98
N ASN A 20 36.06 12.25 -38.66
CA ASN A 20 35.44 13.34 -37.91
C ASN A 20 36.44 14.25 -37.17
N ASN A 21 37.76 14.15 -37.42
CA ASN A 21 38.82 14.91 -36.74
C ASN A 21 38.77 14.82 -35.20
N LEU A 22 38.30 13.70 -34.66
CA LEU A 22 38.20 13.48 -33.22
C LEU A 22 39.55 12.98 -32.70
N LYS A 23 40.14 13.69 -31.73
CA LYS A 23 41.43 13.29 -31.15
C LYS A 23 41.20 12.21 -30.10
N ILE A 24 41.62 10.99 -30.40
CA ILE A 24 41.49 9.87 -29.47
C ILE A 24 42.72 9.80 -28.56
N VAL A 25 42.53 10.02 -27.26
CA VAL A 25 43.61 9.92 -26.26
C VAL A 25 43.35 8.73 -25.34
N THR A 26 44.42 8.06 -24.90
CA THR A 26 44.31 6.93 -23.98
C THR A 26 44.31 7.35 -22.51
N CYS A 27 43.47 6.72 -21.69
CA CYS A 27 43.49 6.88 -20.24
C CYS A 27 44.81 6.37 -19.64
N GLN A 28 45.40 7.14 -18.72
CA GLN A 28 46.64 6.78 -18.04
C GLN A 28 46.46 5.42 -17.33
N ASP A 29 47.35 4.46 -17.60
CA ASP A 29 47.29 3.07 -17.10
C ASP A 29 46.18 2.17 -17.67
N SER A 30 45.49 2.61 -18.72
CA SER A 30 44.63 1.72 -19.52
C SER A 30 45.43 0.66 -20.27
N PRO A 31 44.83 -0.50 -20.62
CA PRO A 31 45.45 -1.51 -21.49
C PRO A 31 46.08 -0.95 -22.76
N VAL A 32 45.41 0.01 -23.41
CA VAL A 32 45.85 0.65 -24.64
C VAL A 32 46.98 1.65 -24.37
N ASP A 33 46.95 2.35 -23.23
CA ASP A 33 48.05 3.22 -22.77
C ASP A 33 49.30 2.44 -22.35
N LEU A 34 49.13 1.26 -21.73
CA LEU A 34 50.22 0.34 -21.40
C LEU A 34 50.84 -0.25 -22.67
N LEU A 35 50.03 -0.59 -23.68
CA LEU A 35 50.49 -0.97 -25.01
C LEU A 35 51.25 0.18 -25.68
N ASN A 36 50.73 1.41 -25.63
CA ASN A 36 51.38 2.61 -26.17
C ASN A 36 52.69 2.94 -25.46
N ARG A 37 52.81 2.72 -24.14
CA ARG A 37 54.04 2.92 -23.36
C ARG A 37 55.06 1.80 -23.52
N ALA A 38 54.60 0.57 -23.76
CA ALA A 38 55.46 -0.59 -24.00
C ALA A 38 56.05 -0.60 -25.42
N ALA A 39 55.39 0.07 -26.38
CA ALA A 39 55.94 0.34 -27.70
C ALA A 39 57.00 1.45 -27.61
N SER A 40 58.19 1.24 -28.18
CA SER A 40 59.33 2.19 -28.12
C SER A 40 59.18 3.44 -29.00
N GLY A 41 57.99 3.69 -29.57
CA GLY A 41 57.69 4.77 -30.52
C GLY A 41 56.59 5.72 -30.01
N PRO A 42 56.28 6.81 -30.73
CA PRO A 42 55.13 7.66 -30.40
C PRO A 42 53.81 6.86 -30.47
N SER A 43 52.85 7.23 -29.61
CA SER A 43 51.55 6.55 -29.45
C SER A 43 50.90 6.17 -30.79
N LEU A 44 50.45 4.92 -30.92
CA LEU A 44 49.69 4.38 -32.07
C LEU A 44 48.39 5.16 -32.37
N LEU A 45 48.00 6.06 -31.46
CA LEU A 45 46.74 6.80 -31.46
C LEU A 45 46.92 8.33 -31.52
N ASN A 46 48.08 8.83 -31.96
CA ASN A 46 48.28 10.28 -32.07
C ASN A 46 47.55 10.84 -33.32
N ALA A 47 46.47 11.61 -33.12
CA ALA A 47 45.70 12.24 -34.21
C ALA A 47 46.39 13.48 -34.84
N ALA A 48 47.56 13.89 -34.34
CA ALA A 48 48.27 15.09 -34.81
C ALA A 48 49.22 14.83 -36.00
N ILE A 49 49.39 13.58 -36.41
CA ILE A 49 50.23 13.19 -37.56
C ILE A 49 49.33 13.05 -38.79
N THR A 50 49.72 13.64 -39.92
CA THR A 50 48.96 13.50 -41.17
C THR A 50 49.06 12.06 -41.70
N ASP A 51 48.09 11.62 -42.52
CA ASP A 51 48.14 10.27 -43.12
C ASP A 51 49.44 10.04 -43.91
N GLU A 52 49.97 11.07 -44.59
CA GLU A 52 51.27 11.01 -45.26
C GLU A 52 52.44 10.88 -44.28
N GLU A 53 52.44 11.60 -43.15
CA GLU A 53 53.49 11.45 -42.12
C GLU A 53 53.41 10.10 -41.41
N PHE A 54 52.21 9.58 -41.17
CA PHE A 54 52.00 8.24 -40.63
C PHE A 54 52.53 7.18 -41.61
N ILE A 55 52.17 7.26 -42.89
CA ILE A 55 52.59 6.32 -43.94
C ILE A 55 54.11 6.38 -44.17
N HIS A 56 54.73 7.56 -44.09
CA HIS A 56 56.17 7.71 -44.26
C HIS A 56 57.01 7.33 -43.03
N ARG A 57 56.49 7.47 -41.81
CA ARG A 57 57.25 7.20 -40.57
C ARG A 57 57.09 5.76 -40.07
N LEU A 58 55.94 5.13 -40.31
CA LEU A 58 55.67 3.74 -39.91
C LEU A 58 56.78 2.76 -40.35
N PRO A 59 57.36 2.83 -41.57
CA PRO A 59 58.43 1.93 -41.99
C PRO A 59 59.77 2.15 -41.28
N ASP A 60 60.03 3.34 -40.73
CA ASP A 60 61.28 3.67 -40.04
C ASP A 60 61.17 3.42 -38.52
N GLU A 61 59.98 3.55 -37.92
CA GLU A 61 59.72 3.19 -36.53
C GLU A 61 59.61 1.68 -36.31
N LEU A 62 59.16 0.92 -37.32
CA LEU A 62 59.11 -0.54 -37.33
C LEU A 62 60.49 -1.21 -37.61
N LYS A 63 61.57 -0.44 -37.83
CA LYS A 63 62.94 -0.97 -38.04
C LYS A 63 63.69 -1.28 -36.74
N ILE A 64 63.00 -1.52 -35.63
CA ILE A 64 63.67 -1.94 -34.40
C ILE A 64 63.89 -3.45 -34.45
N GLY A 65 65.10 -3.83 -34.87
CA GLY A 65 65.70 -5.14 -34.62
C GLY A 65 65.30 -6.23 -35.60
N ALA A 66 66.17 -6.52 -36.57
CA ALA A 66 66.08 -7.74 -37.37
C ALA A 66 66.08 -8.98 -36.45
N VAL A 67 64.96 -9.71 -36.39
CA VAL A 67 64.90 -11.04 -35.79
C VAL A 67 64.92 -12.08 -36.91
N LEU A 68 66.04 -12.80 -37.00
CA LEU A 68 66.18 -14.04 -37.75
C LEU A 68 65.37 -15.13 -37.02
N GLY A 69 64.24 -15.57 -37.58
CA GLY A 69 63.46 -16.68 -37.03
C GLY A 69 62.19 -16.99 -37.84
N GLU A 70 61.88 -18.28 -38.00
CA GLU A 70 60.87 -18.80 -38.92
C GLU A 70 59.43 -18.30 -38.68
N ALA A 71 58.73 -18.10 -39.81
CA ALA A 71 57.42 -17.50 -39.94
C ALA A 71 56.28 -18.22 -39.18
N LYS A 72 55.47 -17.47 -38.43
CA LYS A 72 54.08 -17.84 -38.09
C LYS A 72 53.13 -16.64 -38.14
N GLU A 73 51.92 -16.95 -38.59
CA GLU A 73 50.71 -16.16 -38.90
C GLU A 73 50.78 -14.63 -38.81
N VAL A 74 50.58 -13.98 -39.97
CA VAL A 74 50.63 -12.52 -40.16
C VAL A 74 49.25 -12.02 -40.58
N ALA A 75 48.75 -10.96 -39.94
CA ALA A 75 47.55 -10.26 -40.39
C ALA A 75 47.90 -9.39 -41.61
N TYR A 76 47.16 -9.59 -42.71
CA TYR A 76 47.31 -8.81 -43.93
C TYR A 76 46.61 -7.46 -43.78
N VAL A 77 47.34 -6.36 -43.92
CA VAL A 77 46.77 -5.06 -44.29
C VAL A 77 47.32 -4.73 -45.67
N LYS A 78 46.43 -4.59 -46.65
CA LYS A 78 46.79 -4.34 -48.04
C LYS A 78 46.47 -2.89 -48.36
N ASP A 79 47.50 -2.06 -48.45
CA ASP A 79 47.44 -0.85 -49.26
C ASP A 79 48.78 -0.57 -49.98
N GLY A 80 48.70 0.14 -51.09
CA GLY A 80 49.66 0.17 -52.20
C GLY A 80 51.17 0.11 -51.89
N GLY A 81 51.85 -0.87 -52.51
CA GLY A 81 53.26 -0.79 -52.93
C GLY A 81 54.33 -1.36 -51.98
N HIS A 82 54.15 -1.30 -50.66
CA HIS A 82 55.11 -1.86 -49.70
C HIS A 82 54.41 -2.66 -48.59
N ALA A 83 54.67 -3.98 -48.58
CA ALA A 83 54.21 -4.86 -47.51
C ALA A 83 55.20 -4.79 -46.34
N SER A 84 54.89 -4.01 -45.31
CA SER A 84 55.54 -4.16 -44.01
C SER A 84 54.77 -5.21 -43.20
N LEU A 85 55.48 -6.30 -42.87
CA LEU A 85 54.98 -7.38 -42.02
C LEU A 85 55.23 -6.94 -40.57
N VAL A 86 54.19 -6.61 -39.81
CA VAL A 86 54.29 -6.48 -38.34
C VAL A 86 53.94 -7.84 -37.75
N PRO A 87 54.89 -8.56 -37.13
CA PRO A 87 54.60 -9.84 -36.50
C PRO A 87 53.71 -9.62 -35.29
N ILE A 88 52.53 -10.26 -35.24
CA ILE A 88 51.67 -10.30 -34.05
C ILE A 88 52.45 -10.81 -32.83
N SER A 89 53.52 -11.59 -33.05
CA SER A 89 54.43 -12.11 -32.02
C SER A 89 55.10 -11.04 -31.16
N GLU A 90 55.25 -9.79 -31.62
CA GLU A 90 55.88 -8.73 -30.81
C GLU A 90 54.94 -8.17 -29.73
N HIS A 91 53.63 -8.22 -29.94
CA HIS A 91 52.62 -7.79 -28.95
C HIS A 91 51.86 -8.98 -28.32
N GLU A 92 52.12 -10.21 -28.78
CA GLU A 92 51.45 -11.42 -28.31
C GLU A 92 51.57 -11.61 -26.79
N MET A 93 52.73 -11.28 -26.20
CA MET A 93 52.93 -11.38 -24.76
C MET A 93 52.06 -10.36 -24.00
N THR A 94 52.00 -9.11 -24.46
CA THR A 94 51.19 -8.06 -23.84
C THR A 94 49.70 -8.32 -24.01
N LEU A 95 49.26 -8.79 -25.18
CA LEU A 95 47.87 -9.21 -25.42
C LEU A 95 47.48 -10.41 -24.57
N ARG A 96 48.38 -11.38 -24.38
CA ARG A 96 48.15 -12.51 -23.47
C ARG A 96 48.03 -12.06 -22.02
N GLU A 97 48.86 -11.14 -21.54
CA GLU A 97 48.74 -10.60 -20.19
C GLU A 97 47.46 -9.75 -20.02
N LEU A 98 47.05 -8.97 -21.03
CA LEU A 98 45.78 -8.24 -21.00
C LEU A 98 44.57 -9.18 -20.98
N VAL A 99 44.57 -10.22 -21.80
CA VAL A 99 43.52 -11.26 -21.77
C VAL A 99 43.48 -11.95 -20.42
N LYS A 100 44.64 -12.21 -19.81
CA LYS A 100 44.74 -12.82 -18.48
C LYS A 100 44.22 -11.88 -17.39
N MET A 101 44.56 -10.59 -17.43
CA MET A 101 44.03 -9.57 -16.51
C MET A 101 42.51 -9.41 -16.63
N ALA A 102 42.00 -9.32 -17.86
CA ALA A 102 40.56 -9.24 -18.13
C ALA A 102 39.84 -10.49 -17.62
N THR A 103 40.37 -11.69 -17.92
CA THR A 103 39.78 -12.95 -17.48
C THR A 103 39.79 -13.07 -15.96
N ALA A 104 40.89 -12.66 -15.29
CA ALA A 104 40.98 -12.66 -13.84
C ALA A 104 39.99 -11.68 -13.21
N ARG A 105 39.83 -10.47 -13.77
CA ARG A 105 38.86 -9.48 -13.30
C ARG A 105 37.42 -9.96 -13.47
N LEU A 106 37.07 -10.53 -14.64
CA LEU A 106 35.73 -11.07 -14.90
C LEU A 106 35.42 -12.25 -13.98
N SER A 107 36.39 -13.15 -13.76
CA SER A 107 36.23 -14.27 -12.83
C SER A 107 35.96 -13.75 -11.42
N GLY A 108 36.78 -12.81 -10.92
CA GLY A 108 36.57 -12.22 -9.59
C GLY A 108 35.23 -11.48 -9.47
N LEU A 109 34.82 -10.77 -10.52
CA LEU A 109 33.55 -10.05 -10.55
C LEU A 109 32.34 -11.00 -10.54
N LEU A 110 32.40 -12.08 -11.32
CA LEU A 110 31.37 -13.13 -11.33
C LEU A 110 31.32 -13.88 -10.00
N ASP A 111 32.48 -14.25 -9.45
CA ASP A 111 32.58 -14.96 -8.18
C ASP A 111 32.02 -14.10 -7.04
N PHE A 112 32.35 -12.82 -7.01
CA PHE A 112 31.79 -11.89 -6.02
C PHE A 112 30.29 -11.68 -6.20
N SER A 113 29.86 -11.44 -7.45
CA SER A 113 28.44 -11.22 -7.76
C SER A 113 27.57 -12.41 -7.35
N ARG A 114 28.04 -13.63 -7.62
CA ARG A 114 27.32 -14.88 -7.34
C ARG A 114 27.37 -15.27 -5.86
N ASN A 115 28.53 -15.19 -5.22
CA ASN A 115 28.72 -15.75 -3.88
C ASN A 115 28.50 -14.75 -2.75
N VAL A 116 28.54 -13.44 -3.04
CA VAL A 116 28.42 -12.38 -2.03
C VAL A 116 27.20 -11.49 -2.33
N ALA A 117 27.20 -10.81 -3.47
CA ALA A 117 26.22 -9.76 -3.73
C ALA A 117 24.79 -10.29 -3.98
N GLN A 118 24.64 -11.37 -4.76
CA GLN A 118 23.34 -11.98 -5.01
C GLN A 118 22.69 -12.54 -3.71
N PRO A 119 23.39 -13.31 -2.85
CA PRO A 119 22.84 -13.72 -1.56
C PRO A 119 22.48 -12.55 -0.65
N PHE A 120 23.28 -11.49 -0.64
CA PHE A 120 23.01 -10.27 0.13
C PHE A 120 21.70 -9.63 -0.32
N VAL A 121 21.56 -9.35 -1.62
CA VAL A 121 20.34 -8.71 -2.18
C VAL A 121 19.13 -9.60 -1.93
N ARG A 122 19.25 -10.91 -2.17
CA ARG A 122 18.17 -11.86 -1.91
C ARG A 122 17.70 -11.80 -0.45
N SER A 123 18.64 -11.77 0.50
CA SER A 123 18.32 -11.68 1.93
C SER A 123 17.68 -10.35 2.30
N VAL A 124 18.09 -9.24 1.67
CA VAL A 124 17.42 -7.94 1.83
C VAL A 124 15.97 -8.04 1.36
N ILE A 125 15.72 -8.61 0.18
CA ILE A 125 14.37 -8.71 -0.39
C ILE A 125 13.48 -9.65 0.43
N GLU A 126 13.97 -10.81 0.85
CA GLU A 126 13.21 -11.78 1.66
C GLU A 126 12.81 -11.20 3.04
N GLN A 127 13.54 -10.21 3.56
CA GLN A 127 13.24 -9.55 4.83
C GLN A 127 12.28 -8.37 4.71
N ILE A 128 11.97 -7.91 3.50
CA ILE A 128 10.94 -6.91 3.27
C ILE A 128 9.59 -7.62 3.37
N ASN A 129 8.97 -7.56 4.56
CA ASN A 129 7.56 -7.83 4.67
C ASN A 129 6.82 -6.75 3.87
N GLU A 130 6.31 -7.08 2.69
CA GLU A 130 5.41 -6.22 1.95
C GLU A 130 4.11 -6.08 2.77
N PRO A 131 3.78 -4.91 3.33
CA PRO A 131 2.46 -4.69 3.85
C PRO A 131 1.49 -4.70 2.66
N ALA A 132 0.40 -5.44 2.79
CA ALA A 132 -0.65 -5.50 1.77
C ALA A 132 -1.06 -4.08 1.36
N VAL A 133 -1.33 -3.87 0.06
CA VAL A 133 -1.85 -2.60 -0.44
C VAL A 133 -3.13 -2.30 0.33
N ALA A 134 -3.05 -1.36 1.28
CA ALA A 134 -4.21 -0.92 2.02
C ALA A 134 -5.11 -0.17 1.04
N GLU A 135 -6.26 -0.76 0.71
CA GLU A 135 -7.32 -0.01 0.04
C GLU A 135 -7.68 1.18 0.93
N VAL A 136 -7.91 2.32 0.29
CA VAL A 136 -8.34 3.53 0.98
C VAL A 136 -9.72 3.25 1.54
N GLN A 137 -9.79 2.94 2.84
CA GLN A 137 -11.06 2.84 3.54
C GLN A 137 -11.52 4.26 3.87
N GLU A 138 -12.74 4.58 3.45
CA GLU A 138 -13.39 5.81 3.90
C GLU A 138 -13.51 5.77 5.43
N GLU A 139 -13.22 6.90 6.07
CA GLU A 139 -13.18 7.02 7.53
C GLU A 139 -14.55 6.70 8.15
N TRP A 140 -15.62 7.16 7.48
CA TRP A 140 -17.00 7.00 7.93
C TRP A 140 -17.76 5.95 7.16
N SER A 141 -18.51 5.13 7.89
CA SER A 141 -19.44 4.15 7.33
C SER A 141 -20.89 4.65 7.41
N LEU A 142 -21.62 4.57 6.30
CA LEU A 142 -23.06 4.82 6.27
C LEU A 142 -23.80 3.53 6.64
N VAL A 143 -24.44 3.53 7.81
CA VAL A 143 -25.19 2.39 8.32
C VAL A 143 -26.69 2.61 8.10
N PRO A 144 -27.34 1.86 7.19
CA PRO A 144 -28.76 2.01 6.95
C PRO A 144 -29.59 1.48 8.11
N VAL A 145 -30.51 2.30 8.59
CA VAL A 145 -31.51 1.96 9.60
C VAL A 145 -32.88 2.08 8.94
N ALA A 146 -33.52 0.94 8.71
CA ALA A 146 -34.89 0.88 8.24
C ALA A 146 -35.87 0.97 9.42
N LEU A 147 -37.10 1.39 9.14
CA LEU A 147 -38.23 1.20 10.06
C LEU A 147 -38.34 -0.29 10.41
N ASP A 148 -38.31 -0.59 11.71
CA ASP A 148 -38.39 -1.97 12.16
C ASP A 148 -39.78 -2.55 11.84
N SER A 149 -39.80 -3.65 11.07
CA SER A 149 -41.00 -4.38 10.67
C SER A 149 -41.87 -4.85 11.84
N ILE A 150 -41.34 -4.79 13.07
CA ILE A 150 -42.10 -5.05 14.29
C ILE A 150 -43.34 -4.15 14.43
N PHE A 151 -43.29 -2.94 13.88
CA PHE A 151 -44.44 -2.04 13.89
C PHE A 151 -45.56 -2.49 12.95
N ASP A 152 -45.29 -3.36 11.98
CA ASP A 152 -46.32 -3.92 11.09
C ASP A 152 -47.04 -5.12 11.73
N ALA A 153 -46.52 -5.65 12.84
CA ALA A 153 -47.12 -6.79 13.53
C ALA A 153 -48.53 -6.42 14.08
N PRO A 154 -49.59 -7.18 13.72
CA PRO A 154 -50.96 -6.86 14.15
C PRO A 154 -51.15 -6.77 15.66
N VAL A 155 -50.42 -7.58 16.42
CA VAL A 155 -50.43 -7.58 17.89
C VAL A 155 -49.89 -6.25 18.44
N VAL A 156 -48.77 -5.77 17.90
CA VAL A 156 -48.15 -4.51 18.30
C VAL A 156 -49.08 -3.34 17.95
N GLN A 157 -49.61 -3.31 16.72
CA GLN A 157 -50.59 -2.30 16.30
C GLN A 157 -51.85 -2.28 17.17
N GLY A 158 -52.35 -3.45 17.58
CA GLY A 158 -53.49 -3.57 18.48
C GLY A 158 -53.22 -2.94 19.85
N LEU A 159 -52.05 -3.22 20.43
CA LEU A 159 -51.64 -2.67 21.73
C LEU A 159 -51.35 -1.18 21.66
N LEU A 160 -50.70 -0.68 20.60
CA LEU A 160 -50.46 0.75 20.43
C LEU A 160 -51.79 1.53 20.33
N LYS A 161 -52.81 0.96 19.67
CA LYS A 161 -54.15 1.57 19.57
C LYS A 161 -54.97 1.48 20.86
N SER A 162 -54.56 0.67 21.84
CA SER A 162 -55.31 0.49 23.08
C SER A 162 -55.28 1.72 24.00
N VAL A 163 -54.31 2.62 23.81
CA VAL A 163 -54.18 3.88 24.57
C VAL A 163 -54.68 5.05 23.71
N PRO A 164 -55.91 5.54 23.92
CA PRO A 164 -56.55 6.50 23.02
C PRO A 164 -56.01 7.93 23.11
N ASN A 165 -55.29 8.28 24.19
CA ASN A 165 -54.73 9.62 24.35
C ASN A 165 -53.32 9.61 24.97
N LEU A 166 -52.32 9.87 24.14
CA LEU A 166 -50.91 9.98 24.51
C LEU A 166 -50.56 11.20 25.34
N SER A 167 -51.30 12.30 25.20
CA SER A 167 -51.00 13.57 25.89
C SER A 167 -51.10 13.49 27.42
N VAL A 168 -51.72 12.43 27.94
CA VAL A 168 -51.90 12.18 29.37
C VAL A 168 -51.03 10.99 29.84
N ALA A 169 -50.46 10.22 28.91
CA ALA A 169 -49.65 9.05 29.23
C ALA A 169 -48.16 9.44 29.33
N SER A 170 -47.55 9.17 30.49
CA SER A 170 -46.11 9.33 30.68
C SER A 170 -45.37 8.10 30.17
N TYR A 171 -44.27 8.29 29.43
CA TYR A 171 -43.32 7.23 29.11
C TYR A 171 -42.38 6.91 30.29
N GLU A 172 -42.37 7.77 31.31
CA GLU A 172 -41.59 7.58 32.55
C GLU A 172 -42.46 7.02 33.66
N TYR A 173 -41.90 6.08 34.42
CA TYR A 173 -42.56 5.51 35.60
C TYR A 173 -41.54 5.13 36.67
N ASP A 174 -41.95 5.30 37.93
CA ASP A 174 -41.13 5.00 39.10
C ASP A 174 -40.92 3.50 39.30
N ALA A 175 -39.87 3.16 40.05
CA ALA A 175 -39.60 1.79 40.47
C ALA A 175 -40.83 1.15 41.15
N LEU A 176 -41.10 -0.10 40.81
CA LEU A 176 -42.23 -0.87 41.34
C LEU A 176 -41.83 -1.54 42.66
N GLU A 177 -41.81 -0.75 43.74
CA GLU A 177 -41.33 -1.20 45.05
C GLU A 177 -42.04 -2.46 45.57
N GLY A 178 -41.24 -3.44 45.98
CA GLY A 178 -41.72 -4.70 46.58
C GLY A 178 -42.13 -5.78 45.59
N LEU A 179 -42.16 -5.48 44.28
CA LEU A 179 -42.38 -6.49 43.25
C LEU A 179 -41.10 -7.31 43.01
N LYS A 180 -41.21 -8.63 43.13
CA LYS A 180 -40.14 -9.60 42.90
C LYS A 180 -40.38 -10.36 41.60
N VAL A 181 -39.34 -10.45 40.78
CA VAL A 181 -39.33 -11.21 39.54
C VAL A 181 -38.65 -12.57 39.81
N PRO A 182 -39.31 -13.70 39.56
CA PRO A 182 -38.70 -15.03 39.71
C PRO A 182 -37.54 -15.27 38.73
N ASP A 183 -36.56 -16.07 39.16
CA ASP A 183 -35.36 -16.40 38.36
C ASP A 183 -35.66 -17.16 37.06
N ASN A 184 -36.83 -17.82 36.97
CA ASN A 184 -37.27 -18.61 35.82
C ASN A 184 -38.70 -18.25 35.40
N LEU A 185 -38.91 -17.04 34.90
CA LEU A 185 -40.18 -16.69 34.26
C LEU A 185 -40.31 -17.42 32.91
N PRO A 186 -41.41 -18.17 32.68
CA PRO A 186 -41.60 -18.86 31.42
C PRO A 186 -41.83 -17.86 30.28
N VAL A 187 -41.50 -18.29 29.06
CA VAL A 187 -41.93 -17.55 27.86
C VAL A 187 -43.46 -17.66 27.76
N PRO A 188 -44.19 -16.53 27.59
CA PRO A 188 -45.64 -16.55 27.46
C PRO A 188 -46.14 -17.47 26.35
N VAL A 189 -47.24 -18.17 26.61
CA VAL A 189 -47.99 -18.95 25.63
C VAL A 189 -49.44 -18.49 25.70
N THR A 190 -49.86 -17.72 24.72
CA THR A 190 -51.19 -17.08 24.66
C THR A 190 -52.18 -17.87 23.84
N GLY A 191 -51.72 -18.87 23.07
CA GLY A 191 -52.53 -19.57 22.07
C GLY A 191 -52.69 -18.79 20.76
N SER A 192 -52.20 -17.55 20.71
CA SER A 192 -52.02 -16.79 19.48
C SER A 192 -50.61 -17.03 18.95
N LYS A 193 -50.50 -17.84 17.89
CA LYS A 193 -49.21 -18.12 17.25
C LYS A 193 -48.45 -16.83 16.88
N ALA A 194 -49.15 -15.80 16.42
CA ALA A 194 -48.53 -14.53 16.05
C ALA A 194 -47.92 -13.77 17.24
N TYR A 195 -48.52 -13.90 18.44
CA TYR A 195 -47.99 -13.30 19.66
C TYR A 195 -46.80 -14.10 20.18
N ASP A 196 -46.97 -15.42 20.25
CA ASP A 196 -45.99 -16.35 20.82
C ASP A 196 -44.70 -16.36 19.99
N ASP A 197 -44.82 -16.43 18.65
CA ASP A 197 -43.68 -16.37 17.73
C ASP A 197 -42.94 -15.02 17.84
N LEU A 198 -43.68 -13.91 17.98
CA LEU A 198 -43.07 -12.56 18.06
C LEU A 198 -42.24 -12.37 19.33
N ILE A 199 -42.75 -12.82 20.49
CA ILE A 199 -41.97 -12.77 21.73
C ILE A 199 -40.69 -13.61 21.60
N VAL A 200 -40.79 -14.81 21.04
CA VAL A 200 -39.62 -15.69 20.86
C VAL A 200 -38.57 -15.04 19.96
N ILE A 201 -38.98 -14.44 18.85
CA ILE A 201 -38.08 -13.70 17.94
C ILE A 201 -37.40 -12.56 18.69
N LEU A 202 -38.16 -11.75 19.43
CA LEU A 202 -37.63 -10.60 20.16
C LEU A 202 -36.62 -11.00 21.24
N LEU A 203 -36.92 -12.03 22.03
CA LEU A 203 -36.02 -12.53 23.07
C LEU A 203 -34.72 -13.08 22.48
N ASN A 204 -34.79 -13.77 21.35
CA ASN A 204 -33.61 -14.29 20.64
C ASN A 204 -32.75 -13.16 20.06
N ASP A 205 -33.38 -12.17 19.41
CA ASP A 205 -32.68 -11.01 18.82
C ASP A 205 -31.97 -10.18 19.90
N LEU A 206 -32.64 -9.96 21.04
CA LEU A 206 -32.11 -9.22 22.18
C LEU A 206 -31.14 -10.06 23.04
N LYS A 207 -31.06 -11.38 22.80
CA LYS A 207 -30.29 -12.34 23.58
C LYS A 207 -30.59 -12.24 25.08
N THR A 208 -31.87 -12.21 25.42
CA THR A 208 -32.34 -12.00 26.81
C THR A 208 -33.48 -12.95 27.17
N THR A 209 -33.81 -13.02 28.45
CA THR A 209 -34.91 -13.83 28.99
C THR A 209 -36.08 -12.96 29.49
N PRO A 210 -37.30 -13.53 29.63
CA PRO A 210 -38.42 -12.82 30.26
C PRO A 210 -38.09 -12.31 31.67
N THR A 211 -37.35 -13.10 32.45
CA THR A 211 -36.88 -12.72 33.79
C THR A 211 -36.00 -11.47 33.74
N GLU A 212 -35.01 -11.43 32.85
CA GLU A 212 -34.09 -10.29 32.75
C GLU A 212 -34.81 -9.01 32.31
N LEU A 213 -35.66 -9.10 31.28
CA LEU A 213 -36.44 -7.94 30.81
C LEU A 213 -37.39 -7.41 31.88
N MET A 214 -38.13 -8.28 32.56
CA MET A 214 -39.04 -7.86 33.61
C MET A 214 -38.27 -7.33 34.83
N THR A 215 -37.12 -7.91 35.17
CA THR A 215 -36.24 -7.40 36.23
C THR A 215 -35.74 -5.99 35.91
N LYS A 216 -35.38 -5.72 34.66
CA LYS A 216 -35.02 -4.38 34.20
C LYS A 216 -36.20 -3.41 34.26
N ALA A 217 -37.38 -3.86 33.84
CA ALA A 217 -38.60 -3.04 33.84
C ALA A 217 -39.03 -2.61 35.25
N ILE A 218 -38.95 -3.48 36.26
CA ILE A 218 -39.43 -3.14 37.62
C ILE A 218 -38.60 -2.05 38.32
N VAL A 219 -37.36 -1.79 37.87
CA VAL A 219 -36.49 -0.73 38.41
C VAL A 219 -37.00 0.68 38.03
N GLY A 220 -37.96 0.77 37.11
CA GLY A 220 -38.49 2.02 36.59
C GLY A 220 -37.93 2.33 35.21
N GLY A 221 -38.70 3.06 34.42
CA GLY A 221 -38.36 3.44 33.05
C GLY A 221 -38.23 4.94 32.89
N GLY A 222 -37.25 5.38 32.10
CA GLY A 222 -37.00 6.80 31.83
C GLY A 222 -36.11 7.07 30.62
N VAL A 223 -35.98 6.10 29.70
CA VAL A 223 -35.22 6.33 28.46
C VAL A 223 -35.98 7.37 27.65
N ASN A 224 -35.31 8.47 27.30
CA ASN A 224 -35.94 9.54 26.53
C ASN A 224 -36.10 9.08 25.06
N PRO A 225 -37.34 8.98 24.53
CA PRO A 225 -37.61 8.54 23.15
C PRO A 225 -37.11 9.51 22.08
N TYR A 226 -36.78 10.75 22.46
CA TYR A 226 -36.32 11.79 21.54
C TYR A 226 -34.80 11.74 21.27
N ARG A 227 -34.06 10.86 21.93
CA ARG A 227 -32.60 10.73 21.73
C ARG A 227 -32.28 10.18 20.34
N PRO A 228 -31.15 10.60 19.71
CA PRO A 228 -30.74 10.11 18.40
C PRO A 228 -30.66 8.58 18.28
N GLU A 229 -30.25 7.89 19.35
CA GLU A 229 -30.07 6.43 19.39
C GLU A 229 -31.30 5.65 19.86
N SER A 230 -32.46 6.31 20.02
CA SER A 230 -33.67 5.68 20.56
C SER A 230 -34.11 4.46 19.75
N TRP A 231 -33.82 4.43 18.44
CA TRP A 231 -34.11 3.31 17.56
C TRP A 231 -33.53 1.97 18.05
N ARG A 232 -32.42 1.98 18.81
CA ARG A 232 -31.80 0.77 19.39
C ARG A 232 -32.67 0.11 20.46
N TYR A 233 -33.55 0.86 21.12
CA TYR A 233 -34.36 0.38 22.24
C TYR A 233 -35.76 -0.09 21.83
N VAL A 234 -36.14 0.06 20.54
CA VAL A 234 -37.48 -0.28 20.04
C VAL A 234 -37.86 -1.72 20.38
N LYS A 235 -37.00 -2.69 20.05
CA LYS A 235 -37.27 -4.11 20.30
C LYS A 235 -37.42 -4.42 21.79
N GLU A 236 -36.62 -3.80 22.64
CA GLU A 236 -36.70 -3.95 24.10
C GLU A 236 -38.03 -3.41 24.63
N HIS A 237 -38.45 -2.22 24.19
CA HIS A 237 -39.72 -1.61 24.58
C HIS A 237 -40.93 -2.44 24.08
N VAL A 238 -40.89 -2.98 22.86
CA VAL A 238 -41.95 -3.86 22.35
C VAL A 238 -42.00 -5.17 23.14
N ALA A 239 -40.87 -5.82 23.40
CA ALA A 239 -40.82 -7.06 24.18
C ALA A 239 -41.35 -6.84 25.60
N THR A 240 -40.93 -5.75 26.25
CA THR A 240 -41.39 -5.38 27.60
C THR A 240 -42.88 -5.05 27.62
N MET A 241 -43.39 -4.33 26.62
CA MET A 241 -44.82 -4.06 26.46
C MET A 241 -45.63 -5.36 26.35
N LEU A 242 -45.19 -6.30 25.50
CA LEU A 242 -45.87 -7.58 25.30
C LEU A 242 -45.88 -8.37 26.61
N LEU A 243 -44.71 -8.58 27.23
CA LEU A 243 -44.60 -9.30 28.50
C LEU A 243 -45.48 -8.67 29.59
N ALA A 244 -45.43 -7.34 29.76
CA ALA A 244 -46.26 -6.64 30.71
C ALA A 244 -47.75 -6.88 30.45
N ALA A 245 -48.21 -6.73 29.20
CA ALA A 245 -49.61 -6.98 28.83
C ALA A 245 -50.07 -8.41 29.13
N PHE A 246 -49.23 -9.42 28.89
CA PHE A 246 -49.55 -10.81 29.23
C PHE A 246 -49.65 -11.04 30.74
N TYR A 247 -48.68 -10.49 31.49
CA TYR A 247 -48.61 -10.68 32.93
C TYR A 247 -49.63 -9.85 33.71
N VAL A 248 -50.23 -8.81 33.11
CA VAL A 248 -51.43 -8.17 33.66
C VAL A 248 -52.55 -9.21 33.87
N GLU A 249 -52.79 -10.07 32.88
CA GLU A 249 -53.85 -11.08 32.94
C GLU A 249 -53.41 -12.38 33.64
N ASN A 250 -52.10 -12.60 33.75
CA ASN A 250 -51.51 -13.83 34.28
C ASN A 250 -50.47 -13.53 35.38
N PRO A 251 -50.88 -13.15 36.61
CA PRO A 251 -49.94 -12.84 37.68
C PRO A 251 -49.06 -14.05 38.03
N TRP A 252 -47.74 -13.85 38.14
CA TRP A 252 -46.84 -14.92 38.56
C TRP A 252 -46.83 -15.11 40.08
N GLU A 253 -46.62 -16.35 40.51
CA GLU A 253 -46.55 -16.70 41.92
C GLU A 253 -45.30 -16.10 42.59
N GLY A 254 -45.40 -15.79 43.89
CA GLY A 254 -44.27 -15.28 44.67
C GLY A 254 -43.84 -13.85 44.35
N SER A 255 -44.68 -13.08 43.64
CA SER A 255 -44.40 -11.68 43.25
C SER A 255 -44.17 -10.70 44.42
N GLY A 256 -44.60 -11.06 45.63
CA GLY A 256 -44.40 -10.24 46.84
C GLY A 256 -45.36 -9.04 46.97
N VAL A 257 -46.30 -8.86 46.04
CA VAL A 257 -47.28 -7.76 46.03
C VAL A 257 -48.72 -8.27 46.09
N THR A 258 -49.65 -7.42 46.51
CA THR A 258 -51.09 -7.73 46.52
C THR A 258 -51.69 -7.63 45.12
N SER A 259 -52.84 -8.28 44.87
CA SER A 259 -53.58 -8.16 43.59
C SER A 259 -53.83 -6.70 43.21
N THR A 260 -54.26 -5.87 44.18
CA THR A 260 -54.49 -4.44 43.93
C THR A 260 -53.23 -3.69 43.49
N LYS A 261 -52.05 -4.04 44.02
CA LYS A 261 -50.78 -3.44 43.57
C LYS A 261 -50.38 -3.97 42.19
N TRP A 262 -50.62 -5.26 41.93
CA TRP A 262 -50.37 -5.89 40.63
C TRP A 262 -51.17 -5.21 39.51
N ASP A 263 -52.47 -5.03 39.74
CA ASP A 263 -53.43 -4.39 38.83
C ASP A 263 -53.14 -2.90 38.58
N VAL A 264 -52.20 -2.32 39.32
CA VAL A 264 -51.73 -0.94 39.13
C VAL A 264 -50.34 -0.91 38.47
N TYR A 265 -49.43 -1.79 38.89
CA TYR A 265 -48.04 -1.75 38.48
C TYR A 265 -47.80 -2.22 37.04
N LEU A 266 -48.30 -3.39 36.66
CA LEU A 266 -48.04 -3.96 35.33
C LEU A 266 -48.74 -3.18 34.21
N PRO A 267 -49.98 -2.68 34.39
CA PRO A 267 -50.58 -1.79 33.41
C PRO A 267 -49.80 -0.48 33.24
N ARG A 268 -49.20 0.06 34.32
CA ARG A 268 -48.35 1.26 34.25
C ARG A 268 -47.11 1.01 33.38
N VAL A 269 -46.46 -0.15 33.52
CA VAL A 269 -45.32 -0.56 32.68
C VAL A 269 -45.75 -0.68 31.22
N SER A 270 -46.85 -1.38 30.94
CA SER A 270 -47.36 -1.56 29.58
C SER A 270 -47.69 -0.22 28.92
N VAL A 271 -48.44 0.65 29.61
CA VAL A 271 -48.84 1.96 29.10
C VAL A 271 -47.63 2.88 28.89
N ALA A 272 -46.64 2.86 29.79
CA ALA A 272 -45.43 3.66 29.62
C ALA A 272 -44.62 3.25 28.38
N ASN A 273 -44.48 1.94 28.12
CA ASN A 273 -43.83 1.45 26.90
C ASN A 273 -44.62 1.78 25.63
N ILE A 274 -45.96 1.70 25.68
CA ILE A 274 -46.84 2.17 24.59
C ILE A 274 -46.63 3.67 24.32
N ALA A 275 -46.60 4.49 25.37
CA ALA A 275 -46.36 5.92 25.27
C ALA A 275 -44.98 6.23 24.67
N TRP A 276 -43.95 5.50 25.10
CA TRP A 276 -42.59 5.61 24.57
C TRP A 276 -42.54 5.29 23.07
N LEU A 277 -43.09 4.14 22.66
CA LEU A 277 -43.08 3.68 21.26
C LEU A 277 -43.82 4.65 20.34
N MET A 278 -44.95 5.17 20.78
CA MET A 278 -45.70 6.15 19.98
C MET A 278 -45.00 7.52 19.92
N ALA A 279 -44.37 7.97 21.01
CA ALA A 279 -43.56 9.19 20.99
C ALA A 279 -42.38 9.05 20.01
N TYR A 280 -41.67 7.92 20.04
CA TYR A 280 -40.60 7.60 19.10
C TYR A 280 -41.10 7.56 17.64
N LEU A 281 -42.21 6.87 17.37
CA LEU A 281 -42.79 6.80 16.02
C LEU A 281 -43.21 8.18 15.50
N ASN A 282 -43.81 9.03 16.35
CA ASN A 282 -44.17 10.39 15.97
C ASN A 282 -42.95 11.22 15.61
N GLN A 283 -41.90 11.18 16.44
CA GLN A 283 -40.65 11.88 16.15
C GLN A 283 -40.00 11.38 14.86
N LEU A 284 -39.95 10.07 14.65
CA LEU A 284 -39.39 9.49 13.43
C LEU A 284 -40.18 9.94 12.19
N ASN A 285 -41.51 9.90 12.27
CA ASN A 285 -42.37 10.38 11.19
C ASN A 285 -42.17 11.88 10.91
N GLU A 286 -41.95 12.70 11.93
CA GLU A 286 -41.60 14.12 11.75
C GLU A 286 -40.26 14.29 11.05
N LYS A 287 -39.22 13.53 11.45
CA LYS A 287 -37.90 13.53 10.79
C LYS A 287 -37.99 13.08 9.33
N VAL A 288 -38.75 12.02 9.06
CA VAL A 288 -38.99 11.52 7.70
C VAL A 288 -39.71 12.56 6.85
N LYS A 289 -40.75 13.21 7.37
CA LYS A 289 -41.46 14.31 6.69
C LYS A 289 -40.58 15.53 6.45
N ALA A 290 -39.68 15.83 7.38
CA ALA A 290 -38.68 16.89 7.23
C ALA A 290 -37.56 16.52 6.25
N GLY A 291 -37.53 15.27 5.75
CA GLY A 291 -36.49 14.78 4.86
C GLY A 291 -35.14 14.65 5.54
N GLN A 292 -35.09 14.42 6.85
CA GLN A 292 -33.82 14.29 7.58
C GLN A 292 -33.18 12.92 7.33
N THR A 293 -32.02 12.93 6.66
CA THR A 293 -31.36 11.69 6.20
C THR A 293 -30.59 10.98 7.32
N VAL A 294 -29.99 11.74 8.25
CA VAL A 294 -29.18 11.21 9.36
C VAL A 294 -30.01 11.14 10.65
N LEU A 295 -30.04 9.96 11.27
CA LEU A 295 -30.68 9.72 12.56
C LEU A 295 -29.75 10.02 13.73
N SER A 296 -28.51 9.51 13.67
CA SER A 296 -27.46 9.66 14.68
C SER A 296 -26.07 9.50 14.07
N ILE A 297 -25.07 10.09 14.73
CA ILE A 297 -23.65 9.98 14.36
C ILE A 297 -22.91 9.44 15.58
N ASP A 298 -22.10 8.41 15.38
CA ASP A 298 -21.23 7.79 16.37
C ASP A 298 -19.77 8.02 15.97
N GLY A 299 -19.14 9.02 16.61
CA GLY A 299 -17.77 9.43 16.30
C GLY A 299 -16.69 8.49 16.82
N ASP A 300 -16.99 7.64 17.80
CA ASP A 300 -16.02 6.67 18.32
C ASP A 300 -15.90 5.49 17.35
N ALA A 301 -17.02 5.03 16.79
CA ALA A 301 -17.07 3.93 15.83
C ALA A 301 -17.05 4.38 14.36
N MET A 302 -16.99 5.69 14.10
CA MET A 302 -17.08 6.32 12.78
C MET A 302 -18.30 5.84 11.95
N ASN A 303 -19.47 5.76 12.59
CA ASN A 303 -20.71 5.31 11.95
C ASN A 303 -21.74 6.43 11.85
N VAL A 304 -22.28 6.64 10.66
CA VAL A 304 -23.42 7.52 10.41
C VAL A 304 -24.66 6.66 10.18
N TYR A 305 -25.61 6.72 11.11
CA TYR A 305 -26.86 5.97 10.99
C TYR A 305 -27.86 6.75 10.15
N VAL A 306 -28.19 6.21 8.98
CA VAL A 306 -29.07 6.86 8.00
C VAL A 306 -30.46 6.24 7.98
N CYS A 307 -31.50 7.06 7.88
CA CYS A 307 -32.87 6.56 7.69
C CYS A 307 -33.00 6.04 6.26
N GLN A 308 -33.16 4.73 6.09
CA GLN A 308 -33.11 4.08 4.78
C GLN A 308 -34.16 4.64 3.81
N GLU A 309 -35.36 4.92 4.30
CA GLU A 309 -36.49 5.41 3.51
C GLU A 309 -36.21 6.81 2.96
N VAL A 310 -35.68 7.70 3.81
CA VAL A 310 -35.33 9.07 3.41
C VAL A 310 -34.09 9.08 2.51
N PHE A 311 -33.08 8.26 2.84
CA PHE A 311 -31.87 8.14 2.04
C PHE A 311 -32.18 7.58 0.64
N SER A 312 -33.06 6.58 0.53
CA SER A 312 -33.49 6.07 -0.78
C SER A 312 -34.16 7.16 -1.62
N ALA A 313 -35.07 7.95 -1.02
CA ALA A 313 -35.72 9.07 -1.70
C ALA A 313 -34.73 10.18 -2.10
N TYR A 314 -33.69 10.43 -1.30
CA TYR A 314 -32.61 11.36 -1.61
C TYR A 314 -31.81 10.92 -2.83
N ILE A 315 -31.40 9.64 -2.88
CA ILE A 315 -30.67 9.07 -4.02
C ILE A 315 -31.52 9.09 -5.29
N GLU A 316 -32.81 8.76 -5.19
CA GLU A 316 -33.75 8.84 -6.32
C GLU A 316 -33.90 10.27 -6.89
N GLN A 317 -33.70 11.29 -6.06
CA GLN A 317 -33.73 12.70 -6.47
C GLN A 317 -32.40 13.21 -7.06
N GLY A 318 -31.42 12.33 -7.28
CA GLY A 318 -30.10 12.68 -7.82
C GLY A 318 -29.04 12.97 -6.75
N GLY A 319 -29.36 12.70 -5.48
CA GLY A 319 -28.41 12.77 -4.38
C GLY A 319 -27.31 11.73 -4.47
N CYS A 320 -26.19 11.98 -3.79
CA CYS A 320 -25.07 11.04 -3.68
C CYS A 320 -24.57 10.91 -2.24
N ALA A 321 -23.95 9.77 -1.92
CA ALA A 321 -23.43 9.45 -0.59
C ALA A 321 -22.28 10.38 -0.18
N GLU A 322 -21.46 10.80 -1.14
CA GLU A 322 -20.31 11.69 -0.96
C GLU A 322 -20.75 13.07 -0.44
N ALA A 323 -21.89 13.60 -0.89
CA ALA A 323 -22.43 14.84 -0.36
C ALA A 323 -22.91 14.69 1.10
N LEU A 324 -23.46 13.53 1.46
CA LEU A 324 -23.88 13.25 2.84
C LEU A 324 -22.67 13.15 3.78
N LEU A 325 -21.62 12.43 3.37
CA LEU A 325 -20.36 12.36 4.10
C LEU A 325 -19.67 13.73 4.16
N GLY A 326 -19.71 14.51 3.08
CA GLY A 326 -19.26 15.89 3.04
C GLY A 326 -19.99 16.78 4.05
N ALA A 327 -21.29 16.58 4.26
CA ALA A 327 -22.04 17.29 5.29
C ALA A 327 -21.59 16.89 6.70
N VAL A 328 -21.35 15.60 6.96
CA VAL A 328 -20.81 15.13 8.24
C VAL A 328 -19.43 15.74 8.52
N TYR A 329 -18.52 15.70 7.56
CA TYR A 329 -17.19 16.32 7.70
C TYR A 329 -17.24 17.83 7.93
N THR A 330 -18.21 18.49 7.31
CA THR A 330 -18.38 19.94 7.47
C THR A 330 -18.98 20.24 8.85
N GLN A 331 -19.89 19.40 9.38
CA GLN A 331 -20.40 19.53 10.75
C GLN A 331 -19.32 19.35 11.83
N GLU A 332 -18.28 18.55 11.57
CA GLU A 332 -17.14 18.40 12.48
C GLU A 332 -16.22 19.64 12.51
N SER A 333 -16.23 20.45 11.45
CA SER A 333 -15.34 21.61 11.34
C SER A 333 -15.88 22.74 12.22
N GLU A 334 -15.07 23.20 13.19
CA GLU A 334 -15.44 24.32 14.09
C GLU A 334 -15.76 25.63 13.35
N ASP A 335 -15.24 25.79 12.13
CA ASP A 335 -15.41 26.97 11.27
C ASP A 335 -16.60 26.86 10.30
N ALA A 336 -17.29 25.72 10.26
CA ALA A 336 -18.42 25.53 9.38
C ALA A 336 -19.68 26.22 9.92
N GLY A 337 -20.40 26.91 9.03
CA GLY A 337 -21.73 27.42 9.32
C GLY A 337 -22.76 26.31 9.60
N PRO A 338 -24.05 26.64 9.75
CA PRO A 338 -25.07 25.63 10.02
C PRO A 338 -25.23 24.67 8.83
N VAL A 339 -24.83 23.41 9.03
CA VAL A 339 -24.97 22.32 8.04
C VAL A 339 -26.15 21.42 8.42
N SER A 340 -27.04 21.19 7.46
CA SER A 340 -28.19 20.30 7.60
C SER A 340 -27.98 18.99 6.84
N THR A 341 -28.61 17.91 7.30
CA THR A 341 -28.64 16.61 6.61
C THR A 341 -29.99 16.32 5.98
N ASN A 342 -30.81 17.36 5.78
CA ASN A 342 -32.10 17.22 5.09
C ASN A 342 -31.92 17.15 3.57
N ILE A 343 -32.85 16.49 2.87
CA ILE A 343 -32.80 16.30 1.41
C ILE A 343 -32.61 17.63 0.67
N ALA A 344 -33.39 18.66 1.03
CA ALA A 344 -33.38 19.95 0.34
C ALA A 344 -31.99 20.61 0.40
N TYR A 345 -31.37 20.64 1.57
CA TYR A 345 -30.04 21.21 1.76
C TYR A 345 -28.96 20.39 1.07
N LEU A 346 -29.01 19.05 1.19
CA LEU A 346 -28.02 18.17 0.57
C LEU A 346 -28.02 18.29 -0.96
N LEU A 347 -29.20 18.44 -1.58
CA LEU A 347 -29.33 18.66 -3.02
C LEU A 347 -28.90 20.08 -3.43
N GLU A 348 -29.26 21.10 -2.65
CA GLU A 348 -28.90 22.50 -2.94
C GLU A 348 -27.38 22.73 -2.86
N GLN A 349 -26.72 22.15 -1.84
CA GLN A 349 -25.29 22.33 -1.55
C GLN A 349 -24.43 21.17 -2.06
N GLN A 350 -24.99 20.29 -2.91
CA GLN A 350 -24.36 19.02 -3.29
C GLN A 350 -22.92 19.18 -3.79
N ASN A 351 -22.66 20.16 -4.65
CA ASN A 351 -21.32 20.39 -5.22
C ASN A 351 -20.29 20.77 -4.15
N ASP A 352 -20.66 21.64 -3.21
CA ASP A 352 -19.75 22.11 -2.16
C ASP A 352 -19.46 21.00 -1.15
N LEU A 353 -20.48 20.19 -0.84
CA LEU A 353 -20.35 19.03 0.04
C LEU A 353 -19.49 17.92 -0.58
N VAL A 354 -19.68 17.63 -1.87
CA VAL A 354 -18.82 16.68 -2.61
C VAL A 354 -17.38 17.20 -2.68
N ALA A 355 -17.17 18.50 -2.83
CA ALA A 355 -15.83 19.10 -2.78
C ALA A 355 -15.19 19.00 -1.39
N ALA A 356 -15.98 19.16 -0.31
CA ALA A 356 -15.50 18.94 1.05
C ALA A 356 -15.08 17.48 1.27
N TRP A 357 -15.91 16.51 0.86
CA TRP A 357 -15.57 15.09 0.88
C TRP A 357 -14.31 14.79 0.06
N SER A 358 -14.24 15.29 -1.17
CA SER A 358 -13.10 15.04 -2.09
C SER A 358 -11.79 15.56 -1.51
N ARG A 359 -11.80 16.73 -0.87
CA ARG A 359 -10.61 17.30 -0.20
C ARG A 359 -10.14 16.40 0.95
N ARG A 360 -11.05 15.92 1.80
CA ARG A 360 -10.70 15.05 2.92
C ARG A 360 -10.22 13.68 2.45
N SER A 361 -10.89 13.06 1.48
CA SER A 361 -10.45 11.81 0.85
C SER A 361 -9.05 11.94 0.23
N ALA A 362 -8.74 13.06 -0.43
CA ALA A 362 -7.41 13.32 -0.97
C ALA A 362 -6.33 13.47 0.12
N VAL A 363 -6.65 14.13 1.24
CA VAL A 363 -5.73 14.26 2.38
C VAL A 363 -5.46 12.90 3.03
N THR A 364 -6.50 12.10 3.26
CA THR A 364 -6.36 10.74 3.81
C THR A 364 -5.51 9.85 2.89
N LYS A 365 -5.73 9.93 1.57
CA LYS A 365 -4.89 9.24 0.57
C LYS A 365 -3.43 9.67 0.67
N ALA A 366 -3.17 10.97 0.73
CA ALA A 366 -1.80 11.50 0.83
C ALA A 366 -1.11 11.09 2.14
N ALA A 367 -1.85 11.01 3.24
CA ALA A 367 -1.34 10.51 4.53
C ALA A 367 -0.98 9.02 4.45
N MET A 368 -1.89 8.18 3.94
CA MET A 368 -1.63 6.75 3.72
C MET A 368 -0.44 6.52 2.77
N ASP A 369 -0.31 7.34 1.73
CA ASP A 369 0.82 7.27 0.80
C ASP A 369 2.15 7.61 1.47
N THR A 370 2.15 8.62 2.34
CA THR A 370 3.34 9.02 3.11
C THR A 370 3.72 7.92 4.11
N ASP A 371 2.74 7.34 4.79
CA ASP A 371 2.96 6.25 5.74
C ASP A 371 3.50 5.01 5.04
N TRP A 372 2.94 4.64 3.88
CA TRP A 372 3.44 3.53 3.07
C TRP A 372 4.92 3.71 2.72
N VAL A 373 5.31 4.89 2.22
CA VAL A 373 6.72 5.17 1.86
C VAL A 373 7.62 5.07 3.09
N ASN A 374 7.21 5.65 4.22
CA ASN A 374 7.99 5.65 5.45
C ASN A 374 8.18 4.24 6.01
N THR A 375 7.12 3.41 6.00
CA THR A 375 7.19 2.01 6.44
C THR A 375 8.15 1.21 5.55
N HIS A 376 8.04 1.34 4.22
CA HIS A 376 8.92 0.62 3.29
C HIS A 376 10.38 1.06 3.40
N ARG A 377 10.64 2.37 3.51
CA ARG A 377 11.99 2.89 3.73
C ARG A 377 12.59 2.35 5.04
N THR A 378 11.80 2.30 6.10
CA THR A 378 12.24 1.74 7.39
C THR A 378 12.56 0.25 7.27
N ASN A 379 11.69 -0.53 6.63
CA ASN A 379 11.91 -1.96 6.42
C ASN A 379 13.15 -2.24 5.56
N LEU A 380 13.33 -1.49 4.47
CA LEU A 380 14.52 -1.55 3.63
C LEU A 380 15.79 -1.26 4.42
N LYS A 381 15.83 -0.15 5.17
CA LYS A 381 16.98 0.22 5.99
C LYS A 381 17.33 -0.86 7.02
N ASN A 382 16.33 -1.37 7.73
CA ASN A 382 16.54 -2.42 8.72
C ASN A 382 17.13 -3.68 8.09
N SER A 383 16.60 -4.09 6.94
CA SER A 383 17.09 -5.26 6.18
C SER A 383 18.54 -5.05 5.74
N PHE A 384 18.85 -3.90 5.13
CA PHE A 384 20.22 -3.55 4.76
C PHE A 384 21.17 -3.50 5.97
N TYR A 385 20.76 -2.91 7.09
CA TYR A 385 21.59 -2.79 8.29
C TYR A 385 21.94 -4.14 8.90
N GLN A 386 20.98 -5.07 8.87
CA GLN A 386 21.16 -6.45 9.31
C GLN A 386 22.16 -7.17 8.41
N GLN A 387 21.98 -7.08 7.08
CA GLN A 387 22.89 -7.74 6.14
C GLN A 387 24.31 -7.15 6.16
N ILE A 388 24.45 -5.82 6.27
CA ILE A 388 25.76 -5.16 6.44
C ILE A 388 26.43 -5.61 7.75
N GLY A 389 25.66 -5.79 8.82
CA GLY A 389 26.18 -6.27 10.11
C GLY A 389 26.62 -7.73 10.08
N ALA A 390 26.05 -8.55 9.20
CA ALA A 390 26.38 -9.96 9.04
C ALA A 390 27.47 -10.21 7.97
N ALA A 391 27.73 -9.26 7.09
CA ALA A 391 28.74 -9.36 6.05
C ALA A 391 30.16 -9.38 6.63
N GLU A 392 31.04 -10.19 6.04
CA GLU A 392 32.46 -10.19 6.39
C GLU A 392 33.12 -8.88 5.97
N ALA A 393 34.03 -8.36 6.79
CA ALA A 393 34.65 -7.05 6.57
C ALA A 393 35.39 -6.94 5.22
N GLY A 394 35.90 -8.05 4.67
CA GLY A 394 36.58 -8.08 3.37
C GLY A 394 35.63 -8.00 2.16
N HIS A 395 34.33 -8.14 2.37
CA HIS A 395 33.32 -8.07 1.32
C HIS A 395 32.67 -6.69 1.19
N LEU A 396 32.89 -5.79 2.15
CA LEU A 396 32.35 -4.43 2.14
C LEU A 396 33.35 -3.47 1.48
N GLY A 397 32.84 -2.55 0.64
CA GLY A 397 33.66 -1.48 0.07
C GLY A 397 33.99 -0.38 1.07
N PHE A 398 33.23 -0.32 2.17
CA PHE A 398 33.34 0.70 3.20
C PHE A 398 33.24 0.09 4.60
N ALA A 399 33.67 0.84 5.62
CA ALA A 399 33.42 0.45 6.99
C ALA A 399 31.90 0.31 7.23
N PRO A 400 31.43 -0.67 8.05
CA PRO A 400 30.01 -0.96 8.24
C PRO A 400 29.15 0.26 8.59
N ASP A 401 29.64 1.16 9.44
CA ASP A 401 28.93 2.37 9.83
C ASP A 401 28.77 3.38 8.69
N VAL A 402 29.76 3.44 7.79
CA VAL A 402 29.72 4.30 6.59
C VAL A 402 28.74 3.73 5.58
N ALA A 403 28.81 2.42 5.31
CA ALA A 403 27.89 1.73 4.40
C ALA A 403 26.43 1.85 4.85
N ARG A 404 26.16 1.69 6.16
CA ARG A 404 24.83 1.90 6.74
C ARG A 404 24.32 3.32 6.51
N LYS A 405 25.16 4.32 6.80
CA LYS A 405 24.78 5.73 6.61
C LYS A 405 24.47 6.05 5.15
N GLN A 406 25.35 5.64 4.23
CA GLN A 406 25.17 5.87 2.79
C GLN A 406 23.91 5.19 2.27
N CYS A 407 23.71 3.91 2.60
CA CYS A 407 22.52 3.16 2.23
C CYS A 407 21.23 3.83 2.72
N SER A 408 21.19 4.29 3.99
CA SER A 408 20.02 5.00 4.52
C SER A 408 19.74 6.29 3.79
N GLU A 409 20.76 7.10 3.50
CA GLU A 409 20.59 8.34 2.74
C GLU A 409 20.08 8.08 1.32
N SER A 410 20.56 7.02 0.66
CA SER A 410 20.10 6.62 -0.67
C SER A 410 18.65 6.13 -0.65
N ILE A 411 18.26 5.34 0.34
CA ILE A 411 16.86 4.89 0.51
C ILE A 411 15.95 6.11 0.71
N ASP A 412 16.34 7.08 1.55
CA ASP A 412 15.52 8.27 1.80
C ASP A 412 15.38 9.17 0.58
N LYS A 413 16.43 9.29 -0.24
CA LYS A 413 16.44 10.18 -1.41
C LYS A 413 15.82 9.53 -2.65
N CYS A 414 16.02 8.23 -2.85
CA CYS A 414 15.75 7.58 -4.14
C CYS A 414 14.56 6.60 -4.10
N PHE A 415 14.17 6.07 -2.93
CA PHE A 415 13.04 5.15 -2.82
C PHE A 415 11.71 5.90 -2.68
N GLY A 416 10.72 5.55 -3.49
CA GLY A 416 9.35 6.06 -3.40
C GLY A 416 8.40 5.26 -4.28
N ARG A 417 7.13 5.69 -4.43
CA ARG A 417 6.16 4.97 -5.28
C ARG A 417 6.53 4.92 -6.76
N GLN A 418 7.41 5.81 -7.23
CA GLN A 418 8.00 5.75 -8.56
C GLN A 418 8.92 4.53 -8.78
N THR A 419 9.35 3.88 -7.69
CA THR A 419 10.17 2.67 -7.76
C THR A 419 9.30 1.49 -8.18
N ALA A 420 9.31 1.18 -9.48
CA ALA A 420 8.55 0.07 -10.05
C ALA A 420 9.10 -1.31 -9.66
N ASP A 421 10.38 -1.38 -9.28
CA ASP A 421 11.08 -2.62 -8.99
C ASP A 421 11.99 -2.48 -7.76
N ILE A 422 11.56 -3.10 -6.66
CA ILE A 422 12.27 -3.07 -5.39
C ILE A 422 13.58 -3.89 -5.48
N THR A 423 13.60 -4.98 -6.25
CA THR A 423 14.80 -5.81 -6.42
C THR A 423 15.88 -5.05 -7.18
N GLU A 424 15.52 -4.40 -8.28
CA GLU A 424 16.46 -3.58 -9.04
C GLU A 424 17.02 -2.41 -8.20
N PHE A 425 16.15 -1.76 -7.42
CA PHE A 425 16.56 -0.72 -6.48
C PHE A 425 17.54 -1.24 -5.43
N ALA A 426 17.26 -2.40 -4.84
CA ALA A 426 18.13 -3.01 -3.84
C ALA A 426 19.50 -3.40 -4.41
N ILE A 427 19.55 -3.89 -5.66
CA ILE A 427 20.81 -4.17 -6.36
C ILE A 427 21.65 -2.89 -6.50
N GLU A 428 21.02 -1.78 -6.89
CA GLU A 428 21.72 -0.51 -7.11
C GLU A 428 22.30 0.06 -5.80
N VAL A 429 21.49 0.09 -4.75
CA VAL A 429 21.92 0.56 -3.43
C VAL A 429 23.02 -0.35 -2.86
N ALA A 430 22.90 -1.67 -3.01
CA ALA A 430 23.93 -2.60 -2.54
C ALA A 430 25.26 -2.41 -3.29
N ALA A 431 25.22 -2.32 -4.63
CA ALA A 431 26.42 -2.16 -5.44
C ALA A 431 27.16 -0.85 -5.14
N ARG A 432 26.43 0.27 -5.05
CA ARG A 432 27.03 1.59 -4.85
C ARG A 432 27.42 1.84 -3.40
N ASP A 433 26.52 1.59 -2.46
CA ASP A 433 26.65 2.08 -1.08
C ASP A 433 27.16 1.03 -0.10
N VAL A 434 27.14 -0.26 -0.46
CA VAL A 434 27.63 -1.36 0.40
C VAL A 434 28.94 -1.92 -0.14
N PHE A 435 28.97 -2.32 -1.40
CA PHE A 435 30.13 -2.94 -2.03
C PHE A 435 31.12 -1.93 -2.63
N GLY A 436 30.66 -0.72 -2.96
CA GLY A 436 31.50 0.31 -3.57
C GLY A 436 32.00 -0.05 -4.97
N ASP A 437 31.33 -0.97 -5.66
CA ASP A 437 31.66 -1.41 -7.02
C ASP A 437 30.40 -1.47 -7.89
N GLU A 438 30.20 -0.43 -8.71
CA GLU A 438 29.05 -0.34 -9.62
C GLU A 438 29.06 -1.44 -10.68
N SER A 439 30.20 -2.07 -10.97
CA SER A 439 30.31 -3.17 -11.94
C SER A 439 29.51 -4.39 -11.49
N VAL A 440 29.43 -4.63 -10.18
CA VAL A 440 28.63 -5.70 -9.58
C VAL A 440 27.15 -5.44 -9.80
N GLY A 441 26.72 -4.18 -9.58
CA GLY A 441 25.35 -3.75 -9.82
C GLY A 441 24.95 -3.85 -11.28
N ARG A 442 25.87 -3.53 -12.19
CA ARG A 442 25.66 -3.62 -13.65
C ARG A 442 25.31 -5.05 -14.07
N ILE A 443 26.11 -6.04 -13.66
CA ILE A 443 25.86 -7.46 -13.99
C ILE A 443 24.58 -7.98 -13.33
N LEU A 444 24.37 -7.71 -12.04
CA LEU A 444 23.17 -8.17 -11.35
C LEU A 444 21.89 -7.55 -11.93
N LYS A 445 21.91 -6.27 -12.33
CA LYS A 445 20.78 -5.62 -13.00
C LYS A 445 20.52 -6.22 -14.38
N ALA A 446 21.56 -6.48 -15.17
CA ALA A 446 21.41 -7.10 -16.49
C ALA A 446 20.78 -8.51 -16.39
N ILE A 447 21.25 -9.32 -15.43
CA ILE A 447 20.65 -10.64 -15.15
C ILE A 447 19.18 -10.48 -14.72
N HIS A 448 18.88 -9.58 -13.79
CA HIS A 448 17.52 -9.36 -13.30
C HIS A 448 16.55 -8.89 -14.40
N ARG A 449 16.96 -7.92 -15.22
CA ARG A 449 16.18 -7.44 -16.36
C ARG A 449 16.00 -8.53 -17.42
N GLY A 450 17.08 -9.25 -17.77
CA GLY A 450 17.01 -10.39 -18.68
C GLY A 450 16.06 -11.48 -18.21
N MET A 451 16.07 -11.82 -16.91
CA MET A 451 15.12 -12.78 -16.33
C MET A 451 13.67 -12.32 -16.42
N LYS A 452 13.39 -11.01 -16.24
CA LYS A 452 12.06 -10.44 -16.44
C LYS A 452 11.60 -10.54 -17.90
N ASP A 453 12.52 -10.42 -18.83
CA ASP A 453 12.28 -10.53 -20.28
C ASP A 453 12.30 -11.98 -20.79
N GLY A 454 12.44 -12.98 -19.91
CA GLY A 454 12.43 -14.40 -20.26
C GLY A 454 13.75 -14.94 -20.84
N VAL A 455 14.85 -14.20 -20.71
CA VAL A 455 16.20 -14.61 -21.11
C VAL A 455 16.83 -15.45 -20.01
N GLU A 456 17.57 -16.50 -20.37
CA GLU A 456 18.31 -17.30 -19.40
C GLU A 456 19.39 -16.46 -18.70
N PRO A 457 19.56 -16.60 -17.36
CA PRO A 457 20.53 -15.82 -16.59
C PRO A 457 21.95 -15.87 -17.14
N ASP A 458 22.38 -17.05 -17.62
CA ASP A 458 23.72 -17.26 -18.17
C ASP A 458 23.95 -16.48 -19.48
N VAL A 459 22.89 -16.33 -20.29
CA VAL A 459 22.93 -15.56 -21.54
C VAL A 459 23.00 -14.07 -21.23
N ALA A 460 22.13 -13.57 -20.35
CA ALA A 460 22.14 -12.18 -19.92
C ALA A 460 23.48 -11.79 -19.25
N ALA A 461 24.02 -12.64 -18.39
CA ALA A 461 25.32 -12.43 -17.78
C ALA A 461 26.45 -12.41 -18.82
N ARG A 462 26.44 -13.35 -19.79
CA ARG A 462 27.46 -13.41 -20.84
C ARG A 462 27.47 -12.15 -21.69
N ASP A 463 26.30 -11.71 -22.14
CA ASP A 463 26.19 -10.56 -23.04
C ASP A 463 26.62 -9.27 -22.30
N GLU A 464 26.24 -9.13 -21.02
CA GLU A 464 26.71 -8.01 -20.18
C GLU A 464 28.22 -8.05 -19.92
N LEU A 465 28.82 -9.22 -19.71
CA LEU A 465 30.28 -9.33 -19.54
C LEU A 465 31.02 -8.96 -20.83
N VAL A 466 30.46 -9.31 -21.99
CA VAL A 466 31.01 -8.91 -23.29
C VAL A 466 30.97 -7.39 -23.42
N GLU A 467 29.85 -6.75 -23.09
CA GLU A 467 29.74 -5.29 -23.08
C GLU A 467 30.68 -4.64 -22.05
N TYR A 468 30.79 -5.19 -20.84
CA TYR A 468 31.71 -4.69 -19.81
C TYR A 468 33.18 -4.72 -20.29
N VAL A 469 33.60 -5.80 -20.96
CA VAL A 469 34.95 -5.89 -21.54
C VAL A 469 35.12 -4.89 -22.69
N LEU A 470 34.10 -4.75 -23.54
CA LEU A 470 34.13 -3.79 -24.63
C LEU A 470 34.24 -2.37 -24.10
N ASP A 471 33.46 -1.99 -23.09
CA ASP A 471 33.55 -0.70 -22.41
C ASP A 471 34.88 -0.50 -21.70
N TRP A 472 35.46 -1.54 -21.12
CA TRP A 472 36.78 -1.43 -20.50
C TRP A 472 37.88 -1.21 -21.56
N VAL A 473 37.80 -1.91 -22.70
CA VAL A 473 38.75 -1.78 -23.81
C VAL A 473 38.57 -0.46 -24.57
N LEU A 474 37.32 -0.01 -24.78
CA LEU A 474 36.96 1.19 -25.56
C LEU A 474 36.88 2.46 -24.69
N GLY A 475 36.42 2.37 -23.45
CA GLY A 475 36.40 3.48 -22.48
C GLY A 475 37.79 3.92 -22.04
N SER A 476 38.82 3.19 -22.47
CA SER A 476 40.22 3.61 -22.47
C SER A 476 40.51 4.74 -23.46
N LEU A 477 39.56 5.11 -24.33
CA LEU A 477 39.69 6.07 -25.40
C LEU A 477 38.67 7.20 -25.19
N TYR A 478 39.14 8.44 -24.98
CA TYR A 478 38.29 9.62 -24.95
C TYR A 478 38.62 10.56 -26.10
N VAL A 479 37.58 11.25 -26.56
CA VAL A 479 37.63 12.23 -27.64
C VAL A 479 37.94 13.60 -27.05
N GLU A 480 39.07 14.19 -27.42
CA GLU A 480 39.39 15.62 -27.23
C GLU A 480 38.91 16.47 -28.41
#